data_AF-A0AAW9S8H4-F1
#
_entry.id   AF-A0AAW9S8H4-F1
#
_cell.length_a   1.000
_cell.length_b   1.000
_cell.length_c   1.000
_cell.angle_alpha   90.00
_cell.angle_beta   90.00
_cell.angle_gamma   90.00
#
_symmetry.space_group_name_H-M   'P 1'
#
loop_
_entity.id
_entity.type
_entity.pdbx_description
1 polymer ?
#
loop_
_entity_poly.entity_id
_entity_poly.type
_entity_poly.pdbx_seq_one_letter_code
_entity_poly.pdbx_strand_id
1 'polypeptide(L)'
;MFNPFRKTYSSQERATFEFLSKNHFFAPLEDHEKAEFLPFMYLRKYQKNEAVFFRGDPSQAFYLIKKGAVSLNIDVEDKFENLVKLREGDSFGDNALMDSAYRIYNAICVSEGCELYVIPTTNIQEIFEDNVNIKAKMMYAMAEYFDRYFASLFKAYKESFGFFDLGRAFSRK
;
A
#
# COMPACT_ATOMS: atom_id res chain seq x y z
N MET A 1 -21.72 7.36 27.28
CA MET A 1 -22.93 6.52 27.42
C MET A 1 -22.58 5.11 26.96
N PHE A 2 -22.73 4.09 27.81
CA PHE A 2 -22.46 2.70 27.45
C PHE A 2 -23.57 2.18 26.52
N ASN A 3 -23.24 1.77 25.29
CA ASN A 3 -24.20 1.17 24.36
C ASN A 3 -24.04 -0.37 24.40
N PRO A 4 -24.95 -1.11 25.05
CA PRO A 4 -24.88 -2.57 25.17
C PRO A 4 -25.14 -3.31 23.85
N PHE A 5 -25.59 -2.64 22.79
CA PHE A 5 -25.85 -3.23 21.46
C PHE A 5 -24.72 -2.93 20.45
N ARG A 6 -23.54 -2.52 20.93
CA ARG A 6 -22.40 -2.28 20.04
C ARG A 6 -22.01 -3.59 19.34
N LYS A 7 -21.79 -3.52 18.03
CA LYS A 7 -21.28 -4.65 17.22
C LYS A 7 -20.06 -5.26 17.93
N THR A 8 -20.12 -6.56 18.17
CA THR A 8 -19.02 -7.33 18.76
C THR A 8 -18.22 -7.98 17.64
N TYR A 9 -16.91 -8.04 17.83
CA TYR A 9 -15.98 -8.66 16.90
C TYR A 9 -15.37 -9.92 17.52
N SER A 10 -15.30 -10.97 16.72
CA SER A 10 -14.62 -12.22 17.05
C SER A 10 -13.13 -12.00 17.30
N SER A 11 -12.49 -12.95 17.98
CA SER A 11 -11.04 -12.88 18.25
C SER A 11 -10.21 -12.80 16.96
N GLN A 12 -10.66 -13.44 15.88
CA GLN A 12 -9.99 -13.43 14.58
C GLN A 12 -10.08 -12.06 13.89
N GLU A 13 -11.24 -11.39 13.97
CA GLU A 13 -11.42 -10.03 13.45
C GLU A 13 -10.54 -9.04 14.22
N ARG A 14 -10.51 -9.14 15.56
CA ARG A 14 -9.65 -8.29 16.40
C ARG A 14 -8.17 -8.45 16.04
N ALA A 15 -7.68 -9.68 15.89
CA ALA A 15 -6.31 -9.93 15.45
C ALA A 15 -6.03 -9.34 14.05
N THR A 16 -7.03 -9.33 13.17
CA THR A 16 -6.93 -8.70 11.85
C THR A 16 -6.88 -7.17 11.97
N PHE A 17 -7.66 -6.57 12.87
CA PHE A 17 -7.61 -5.13 13.15
C PHE A 17 -6.27 -4.70 13.75
N GLU A 18 -5.71 -5.49 14.66
CA GLU A 18 -4.36 -5.28 15.19
C GLU A 18 -3.31 -5.33 14.09
N PHE A 19 -3.40 -6.31 13.18
CA PHE A 19 -2.54 -6.40 12.00
C PHE A 19 -2.67 -5.15 11.10
N LEU A 20 -3.90 -4.78 10.75
CA LEU A 20 -4.16 -3.60 9.91
C LEU A 20 -3.63 -2.32 10.56
N SER A 21 -3.70 -2.20 11.88
CA SER A 21 -3.20 -1.04 12.63
C SER A 21 -1.68 -0.86 12.54
N LYS A 22 -0.93 -1.89 12.12
CA LYS A 22 0.51 -1.77 11.84
C LYS A 22 0.77 -0.98 10.55
N ASN A 23 -0.19 -0.93 9.64
CA ASN A 23 -0.07 -0.24 8.37
C ASN A 23 -0.47 1.23 8.49
N HIS A 24 0.33 2.13 7.89
CA HIS A 24 0.13 3.57 8.03
C HIS A 24 -1.24 4.06 7.53
N PHE A 25 -1.83 3.44 6.50
CA PHE A 25 -3.13 3.87 5.97
C PHE A 25 -4.31 3.42 6.83
N PHE A 26 -4.18 2.31 7.55
CA PHE A 26 -5.24 1.74 8.39
C PHE A 26 -5.09 2.09 9.87
N ALA A 27 -3.90 2.52 10.31
CA ALA A 27 -3.64 2.93 11.70
C ALA A 27 -4.61 4.01 12.24
N PRO A 28 -5.04 5.02 11.45
CA PRO A 28 -5.99 6.03 11.93
C PRO A 28 -7.44 5.55 12.02
N LEU A 29 -7.76 4.37 11.46
CA LEU A 29 -9.11 3.84 11.45
C LEU A 29 -9.45 3.14 12.77
N GLU A 30 -10.67 3.32 13.24
CA GLU A 30 -11.23 2.54 14.34
C GLU A 30 -11.58 1.12 13.89
N ASP A 31 -11.73 0.19 14.82
CA ASP A 31 -12.04 -1.21 14.51
C ASP A 31 -13.32 -1.38 13.69
N HIS A 32 -14.33 -0.53 13.94
CA HIS A 32 -15.56 -0.57 13.15
C HIS A 32 -15.38 -0.07 11.71
N GLU A 33 -14.44 0.86 11.48
CA GLU A 33 -14.07 1.33 10.14
C GLU A 33 -13.21 0.28 9.43
N LYS A 34 -12.29 -0.38 10.14
CA LYS A 34 -11.51 -1.51 9.60
C LYS A 34 -12.40 -2.70 9.23
N ALA A 35 -13.49 -2.91 9.97
CA ALA A 35 -14.44 -3.99 9.72
C ALA A 35 -15.05 -3.90 8.31
N GLU A 36 -15.23 -2.70 7.76
CA GLU A 36 -15.79 -2.47 6.41
C GLU A 36 -14.91 -3.08 5.31
N PHE A 37 -13.60 -3.24 5.55
CA PHE A 37 -12.67 -3.80 4.56
C PHE A 37 -12.63 -5.33 4.56
N LEU A 38 -13.00 -5.98 5.66
CA LEU A 38 -12.83 -7.43 5.84
C LEU A 38 -13.47 -8.29 4.73
N PRO A 39 -14.69 -7.98 4.24
CA PRO A 39 -15.31 -8.77 3.17
C PRO A 39 -14.54 -8.75 1.84
N PHE A 40 -13.70 -7.73 1.64
CA PHE A 40 -12.97 -7.48 0.39
C PHE A 40 -11.47 -7.77 0.50
N MET A 41 -11.03 -8.35 1.64
CA MET A 41 -9.64 -8.76 1.85
C MET A 41 -9.41 -10.19 1.38
N TYR A 42 -8.85 -10.35 0.19
CA TYR A 42 -8.55 -11.67 -0.37
C TYR A 42 -7.11 -12.07 -0.07
N LEU A 43 -6.92 -13.20 0.62
CA LEU A 43 -5.59 -13.76 0.84
C LEU A 43 -5.07 -14.42 -0.44
N ARG A 44 -3.87 -14.02 -0.87
CA ARG A 44 -3.12 -14.62 -1.98
C ARG A 44 -1.74 -15.03 -1.53
N LYS A 45 -1.25 -16.14 -2.09
CA LYS A 45 0.08 -16.68 -1.80
C LYS A 45 0.94 -16.59 -3.05
N TYR A 46 2.20 -16.19 -2.86
CA TYR A 46 3.20 -16.09 -3.91
C TYR A 46 4.44 -16.88 -3.50
N GLN A 47 5.07 -17.54 -4.46
CA GLN A 47 6.32 -18.25 -4.29
C GLN A 47 7.51 -17.29 -4.40
N LYS A 48 8.67 -17.74 -3.93
CA LYS A 48 9.93 -17.01 -4.14
C LYS A 48 10.14 -16.72 -5.63
N ASN A 49 10.53 -15.48 -5.93
CA ASN A 49 10.75 -14.92 -7.27
C ASN A 49 9.48 -14.78 -8.13
N GLU A 50 8.29 -15.07 -7.59
CA GLU A 50 7.04 -14.81 -8.29
C GLU A 50 6.74 -13.31 -8.27
N ALA A 51 6.39 -12.76 -9.44
CA ALA A 51 5.94 -11.39 -9.56
C ALA A 51 4.49 -11.27 -9.07
N VAL A 52 4.24 -10.29 -8.21
CA VAL A 52 2.89 -9.87 -7.83
C VAL A 52 2.28 -9.04 -8.96
N PHE A 53 3.09 -8.17 -9.57
CA PHE A 53 2.81 -7.43 -10.80
C PHE A 53 4.10 -6.87 -11.38
N PHE A 54 4.05 -6.48 -12.65
CA PHE A 54 5.09 -5.73 -13.33
C PHE A 54 4.70 -4.27 -13.55
N ARG A 55 5.71 -3.42 -13.73
CA ARG A 55 5.53 -2.03 -14.13
C ARG A 55 4.81 -1.98 -15.48
N GLY A 56 3.85 -1.07 -15.61
CA GLY A 56 3.02 -0.93 -16.79
C GLY A 56 1.78 -1.82 -16.80
N ASP A 57 1.61 -2.74 -15.84
CA ASP A 57 0.35 -3.47 -15.69
C ASP A 57 -0.78 -2.53 -15.23
N PRO A 58 -2.05 -2.81 -15.58
CA PRO A 58 -3.19 -2.11 -14.99
C PRO A 58 -3.19 -2.17 -13.45
N SER A 59 -3.40 -1.03 -12.80
CA SER A 59 -3.34 -0.92 -11.34
C SER A 59 -4.74 -1.04 -10.73
N GLN A 60 -5.14 -2.26 -10.34
CA GLN A 60 -6.53 -2.56 -9.93
C GLN A 60 -6.66 -3.06 -8.47
N ALA A 61 -5.56 -3.10 -7.72
CA ALA A 61 -5.57 -3.62 -6.36
C ALA A 61 -4.50 -2.99 -5.48
N PHE A 62 -4.81 -2.95 -4.19
CA PHE A 62 -3.92 -2.57 -3.10
C PHE A 62 -3.50 -3.83 -2.32
N TYR A 63 -2.25 -3.86 -1.84
CA TYR A 63 -1.67 -5.06 -1.20
C TYR A 63 -1.14 -4.74 0.20
N LEU A 64 -1.39 -5.66 1.14
CA LEU A 64 -0.82 -5.67 2.49
C LEU A 64 -0.03 -6.96 2.70
N ILE A 65 1.21 -6.85 3.18
CA ILE A 65 2.05 -8.01 3.43
C ILE A 65 1.67 -8.61 4.78
N LYS A 66 0.99 -9.75 4.76
CA LYS A 66 0.68 -10.53 5.95
C LYS A 66 1.87 -11.35 6.42
N LYS A 67 2.66 -11.89 5.48
CA LYS A 67 3.86 -12.68 5.76
C LYS A 67 4.82 -12.64 4.58
N GLY A 68 6.11 -12.71 4.86
CA GLY A 68 7.16 -12.74 3.84
C GLY A 68 7.75 -11.36 3.56
N ALA A 69 8.42 -11.23 2.41
CA ALA A 69 9.04 -9.98 1.98
C ALA A 69 8.89 -9.79 0.47
N VAL A 70 8.53 -8.57 0.08
CA VAL A 70 8.37 -8.16 -1.32
C VAL A 70 9.42 -7.11 -1.65
N SER A 71 10.08 -7.28 -2.79
CA SER A 71 10.98 -6.28 -3.37
C SER A 71 10.21 -5.43 -4.34
N LEU A 72 10.28 -4.11 -4.18
CA LEU A 72 9.91 -3.17 -5.22
C LEU A 72 11.16 -2.80 -6.02
N ASN A 73 11.08 -2.87 -7.34
CA ASN A 73 12.21 -2.56 -8.23
C ASN A 73 11.72 -1.92 -9.54
N ILE A 74 12.63 -1.27 -10.24
CA ILE A 74 12.40 -0.72 -11.57
C ILE A 74 13.47 -1.22 -12.52
N ASP A 75 13.10 -1.35 -13.78
CA ASP A 75 14.02 -1.53 -14.90
C ASP A 75 14.77 -0.22 -15.18
N VAL A 76 16.10 -0.30 -15.18
CA VAL A 76 17.02 0.77 -15.57
C VAL A 76 18.02 0.16 -16.55
N GLU A 77 17.88 0.50 -17.83
CA GLU A 77 18.59 -0.16 -18.94
C GLU A 77 18.39 -1.70 -18.88
N ASP A 78 19.48 -2.46 -18.82
CA ASP A 78 19.47 -3.93 -18.78
C ASP A 78 19.47 -4.49 -17.34
N LYS A 79 19.20 -3.67 -16.32
CA LYS A 79 19.27 -4.07 -14.90
C LYS A 79 18.01 -3.72 -14.14
N PHE A 80 17.71 -4.52 -13.11
CA PHE A 80 16.70 -4.16 -12.10
C PHE A 80 17.36 -3.44 -10.93
N GLU A 81 16.94 -2.21 -10.69
CA GLU A 81 17.33 -1.42 -9.54
C GLU A 81 16.32 -1.62 -8.40
N ASN A 82 16.81 -2.10 -7.25
CA ASN A 82 15.99 -2.29 -6.07
C ASN A 82 15.66 -0.92 -5.43
N LEU A 83 14.36 -0.60 -5.32
CA LEU A 83 13.90 0.62 -4.66
C LEU A 83 13.78 0.42 -3.14
N VAL A 84 13.10 -0.65 -2.75
CA VAL A 84 12.84 -0.96 -1.34
C VAL A 84 12.48 -2.43 -1.16
N LYS A 85 12.79 -2.98 0.01
CA LYS A 85 12.33 -4.29 0.46
C LYS A 85 11.32 -4.13 1.60
N LEU A 86 10.07 -4.49 1.32
CA LEU A 86 8.93 -4.43 2.24
C LEU A 86 8.74 -5.76 2.97
N ARG A 87 8.18 -5.71 4.18
CA ARG A 87 8.00 -6.83 5.12
C ARG A 87 6.59 -6.83 5.70
N GLU A 88 6.31 -7.78 6.60
CA GLU A 88 5.03 -7.86 7.30
C GLU A 88 4.57 -6.51 7.88
N GLY A 89 3.32 -6.14 7.60
CA GLY A 89 2.70 -4.88 8.02
C GLY A 89 2.81 -3.75 6.98
N ASP A 90 3.80 -3.84 6.06
CA ASP A 90 3.92 -2.90 4.97
C ASP A 90 2.84 -3.12 3.90
N SER A 91 2.61 -2.08 3.10
CA SER A 91 1.72 -2.10 1.94
C SER A 91 2.41 -1.58 0.69
N PHE A 92 1.85 -1.92 -0.47
CA PHE A 92 2.28 -1.39 -1.76
C PHE A 92 1.14 -1.43 -2.79
N GLY A 93 1.36 -0.80 -3.93
CA GLY A 93 0.37 -0.67 -5.00
C GLY A 93 -0.72 0.37 -4.70
N ASP A 94 -0.47 1.28 -3.76
CA ASP A 94 -1.32 2.42 -3.39
C ASP A 94 -1.61 3.37 -4.55
N ASN A 95 -0.73 3.41 -5.56
CA ASN A 95 -0.98 4.16 -6.79
C ASN A 95 -2.25 3.68 -7.54
N ALA A 96 -2.73 2.47 -7.26
CA ALA A 96 -3.98 1.92 -7.79
C ALA A 96 -5.23 2.70 -7.33
N LEU A 97 -5.13 3.50 -6.27
CA LEU A 97 -6.23 4.35 -5.80
C LEU A 97 -6.48 5.56 -6.70
N MET A 98 -5.58 5.85 -7.64
CA MET A 98 -5.74 6.91 -8.64
C MET A 98 -6.50 6.40 -9.87
N ASP A 99 -7.25 7.29 -10.51
CA ASP A 99 -8.00 6.95 -11.72
C ASP A 99 -7.10 6.52 -12.87
N SER A 100 -7.49 5.45 -13.58
CA SER A 100 -6.80 4.91 -14.76
C SER A 100 -5.29 4.66 -14.54
N ALA A 101 -4.92 4.27 -13.32
CA ALA A 101 -3.54 4.09 -12.94
C ALA A 101 -2.91 2.80 -13.53
N TYR A 102 -1.64 2.90 -13.86
CA TYR A 102 -0.77 1.77 -14.22
C TYR A 102 0.32 1.62 -13.16
N ARG A 103 0.83 0.40 -12.96
CA ARG A 103 1.90 0.12 -11.99
C ARG A 103 3.17 0.88 -12.36
N ILE A 104 3.75 1.58 -11.39
CA ILE A 104 4.94 2.42 -11.59
C ILE A 104 6.26 1.73 -11.25
N TYR A 105 6.19 0.53 -10.67
CA TYR A 105 7.33 -0.34 -10.33
C TYR A 105 6.90 -1.81 -10.43
N ASN A 106 7.86 -2.73 -10.41
CA ASN A 106 7.61 -4.16 -10.24
C ASN A 106 7.50 -4.51 -8.76
N ALA A 107 6.72 -5.54 -8.43
CA ALA A 107 6.66 -6.11 -7.10
C ALA A 107 6.92 -7.62 -7.17
N ILE A 108 7.96 -8.11 -6.50
CA ILE A 108 8.40 -9.51 -6.58
C ILE A 108 8.56 -10.09 -5.18
N CYS A 109 8.02 -11.28 -4.92
CA CYS A 109 8.25 -11.97 -3.66
C CYS A 109 9.70 -12.46 -3.56
N VAL A 110 10.42 -12.09 -2.50
CA VAL A 110 11.86 -12.41 -2.33
C VAL A 110 12.16 -13.30 -1.12
N SER A 111 11.17 -13.55 -0.25
CA SER A 111 11.23 -14.62 0.75
C SER A 111 10.87 -15.98 0.15
N GLU A 112 10.98 -17.06 0.92
CA GLU A 112 10.59 -18.42 0.48
C GLU A 112 9.13 -18.48 -0.01
N GLY A 113 8.26 -17.69 0.61
CA GLY A 113 6.92 -17.39 0.11
C GLY A 113 6.37 -16.13 0.75
N CYS A 114 5.34 -15.56 0.14
CA CYS A 114 4.64 -14.38 0.61
C CYS A 114 3.14 -14.68 0.75
N GLU A 115 2.52 -14.16 1.80
CA GLU A 115 1.07 -14.13 1.96
C GLU A 115 0.64 -12.66 1.98
N LEU A 116 -0.20 -12.28 1.02
CA LEU A 116 -0.64 -10.91 0.83
C LEU A 116 -2.17 -10.84 0.95
N TYR A 117 -2.68 -9.87 1.70
CA TYR A 117 -4.06 -9.44 1.51
C TYR A 117 -4.11 -8.54 0.29
N VAL A 118 -5.03 -8.86 -0.62
CA VAL A 118 -5.31 -8.12 -1.85
C VAL A 118 -6.69 -7.50 -1.69
N ILE A 119 -6.78 -6.18 -1.82
CA ILE A 119 -8.03 -5.44 -1.75
C ILE A 119 -8.23 -4.77 -3.12
N PRO A 120 -9.26 -5.17 -3.90
CA PRO A 120 -9.56 -4.52 -5.17
C PRO A 120 -9.88 -3.05 -4.97
N THR A 121 -9.41 -2.19 -5.87
CA THR A 121 -9.60 -0.74 -5.75
C THR A 121 -11.05 -0.33 -5.89
N THR A 122 -11.84 -1.06 -6.69
CA THR A 122 -13.28 -0.86 -6.80
C THR A 122 -13.98 -0.97 -5.45
N ASN A 123 -13.60 -1.93 -4.61
CA ASN A 123 -14.20 -2.08 -3.28
C ASN A 123 -13.71 -1.00 -2.29
N ILE A 124 -12.47 -0.53 -2.42
CA ILE A 124 -11.98 0.62 -1.64
C ILE A 124 -12.77 1.88 -2.02
N GLN A 125 -13.02 2.08 -3.32
CA GLN A 125 -13.81 3.20 -3.82
C GLN A 125 -15.25 3.14 -3.31
N GLU A 126 -15.91 1.98 -3.37
CA GLU A 126 -17.24 1.76 -2.78
C GLU A 126 -17.27 2.13 -1.29
N ILE A 127 -16.31 1.63 -0.49
CA ILE A 127 -16.21 1.98 0.94
C ILE A 127 -16.04 3.49 1.13
N PHE A 128 -15.24 4.15 0.28
CA PHE A 128 -15.00 5.60 0.37
C PHE A 128 -16.20 6.45 -0.01
N GLU A 129 -17.02 5.96 -0.95
CA GLU A 129 -18.29 6.59 -1.34
C GLU A 129 -19.32 6.47 -0.21
N ASP A 130 -19.41 5.31 0.43
CA ASP A 130 -20.34 5.05 1.53
C ASP A 130 -19.89 5.68 2.86
N ASN A 131 -18.58 5.85 3.06
CA ASN A 131 -18.00 6.28 4.34
C ASN A 131 -16.98 7.42 4.17
N VAL A 132 -17.48 8.66 4.15
CA VAL A 132 -16.66 9.87 3.99
C VAL A 132 -15.57 10.02 5.07
N ASN A 133 -15.84 9.58 6.31
CA ASN A 133 -14.86 9.63 7.39
C ASN A 133 -13.68 8.67 7.15
N ILE A 134 -13.95 7.46 6.67
CA ILE A 134 -12.91 6.48 6.30
C ILE A 134 -12.06 7.05 5.17
N LYS A 135 -12.72 7.57 4.11
CA LYS A 135 -12.06 8.25 3.00
C LYS A 135 -11.15 9.37 3.47
N ALA A 136 -11.64 10.27 4.31
CA ALA A 136 -10.88 11.42 4.81
C ALA A 136 -9.65 10.98 5.62
N LYS A 137 -9.82 10.03 6.55
CA LYS A 137 -8.71 9.49 7.37
C LYS A 137 -7.63 8.83 6.51
N MET A 138 -8.02 7.98 5.56
CA MET A 138 -7.07 7.29 4.68
C MET A 138 -6.38 8.26 3.71
N MET A 139 -7.11 9.21 3.13
CA MET A 139 -6.52 10.24 2.25
C MET A 139 -5.54 11.14 3.01
N TYR A 140 -5.86 11.50 4.26
CA TYR A 140 -4.93 12.25 5.12
C TYR A 140 -3.65 11.44 5.41
N ALA A 141 -3.79 10.16 5.78
CA ALA A 141 -2.63 9.27 5.97
C ALA A 141 -1.79 9.11 4.68
N MET A 142 -2.44 9.04 3.53
CA MET A 142 -1.76 8.98 2.23
C MET A 142 -0.99 10.27 1.93
N ALA A 143 -1.56 11.44 2.22
CA ALA A 143 -0.89 12.72 2.07
C ALA A 143 0.35 12.82 2.98
N GLU A 144 0.25 12.43 4.25
CA GLU A 144 1.39 12.40 5.18
C GLU A 144 2.47 11.40 4.73
N TYR A 145 2.07 10.24 4.19
CA TYR A 145 3.00 9.25 3.65
C TYR A 145 3.79 9.81 2.46
N PHE A 146 3.11 10.46 1.51
CA PHE A 146 3.75 11.05 0.35
C PHE A 146 4.63 12.25 0.71
N ASP A 147 4.22 13.10 1.65
CA ASP A 147 5.06 14.21 2.11
C ASP A 147 6.40 13.70 2.67
N ARG A 148 6.36 12.67 3.53
CA ARG A 148 7.57 12.03 4.04
C ARG A 148 8.41 11.39 2.93
N TYR A 149 7.78 10.73 1.97
CA TYR A 149 8.46 10.13 0.83
C TYR A 149 9.17 11.18 -0.04
N PHE A 150 8.50 12.28 -0.37
CA PHE A 150 9.09 13.40 -1.11
C PHE A 150 10.25 14.04 -0.35
N ALA A 151 10.10 14.25 0.96
CA ALA A 151 11.19 14.75 1.80
C ALA A 151 12.41 13.81 1.78
N SER A 152 12.19 12.49 1.86
CA SER A 152 13.25 11.48 1.74
C SER A 152 13.92 11.50 0.37
N LEU A 153 13.17 11.65 -0.72
CA LEU A 153 13.73 11.78 -2.07
C LEU A 153 14.63 13.02 -2.20
N PHE A 154 14.18 14.18 -1.72
CA PHE A 154 15.01 15.39 -1.76
C PHE A 154 16.25 15.29 -0.89
N LYS A 155 16.15 14.61 0.26
CA LYS A 155 17.31 14.32 1.11
C LYS A 155 18.32 13.45 0.36
N ALA A 156 17.89 12.32 -0.21
CA ALA A 156 18.74 11.42 -0.98
C ALA A 156 19.39 12.14 -2.18
N TYR A 157 18.61 12.97 -2.90
CA TYR A 157 19.12 13.78 -4.00
C TYR A 157 20.24 14.73 -3.54
N LYS A 158 20.06 15.45 -2.43
CA LYS A 158 21.08 16.34 -1.87
C LYS A 158 22.34 15.58 -1.45
N GLU A 159 22.19 14.42 -0.81
CA GLU A 159 23.29 13.56 -0.40
C GLU A 159 24.07 12.98 -1.58
N SER A 160 23.41 12.82 -2.75
CA SER A 160 24.05 12.47 -4.02
C SER A 160 24.72 13.64 -4.75
N PHE A 161 24.82 14.82 -4.12
CA PHE A 161 25.33 16.07 -4.71
C PHE A 161 24.59 16.50 -5.99
N GLY A 162 23.31 16.16 -6.11
CA GLY A 162 22.50 16.50 -7.27
C GLY A 162 22.94 15.80 -8.54
N PHE A 163 23.19 14.48 -8.45
CA PHE A 163 23.74 13.63 -9.51
C PHE A 163 23.04 13.74 -10.88
N PHE A 164 21.77 14.19 -10.92
CA PHE A 164 21.04 14.45 -12.16
C PHE A 164 20.24 15.77 -12.07
N ASP A 165 19.77 16.29 -13.20
CA ASP A 165 18.94 17.48 -13.21
C ASP A 165 17.53 17.19 -12.68
N LEU A 166 17.30 17.49 -11.39
CA LEU A 166 16.00 17.35 -10.75
C LEU A 166 14.93 18.25 -11.36
N GLY A 167 15.31 19.32 -12.08
CA GLY A 167 14.37 20.19 -12.80
C GLY A 167 13.49 19.43 -13.79
N ARG A 168 13.99 18.31 -14.35
CA ARG A 168 13.22 17.39 -15.21
C ARG A 168 12.03 16.74 -14.51
N ALA A 169 12.07 16.56 -13.19
CA ALA A 169 10.92 16.05 -12.44
C ALA A 169 9.79 17.09 -12.32
N PHE A 170 10.12 18.38 -12.46
CA PHE A 170 9.17 19.51 -12.33
C PHE A 170 8.79 20.15 -13.66
N SER A 171 9.43 19.77 -14.76
CA SER A 171 9.03 20.20 -16.09
C SER A 171 7.60 19.73 -16.37
N ARG A 172 6.69 20.68 -16.68
CA ARG A 172 5.33 20.34 -17.10
C ARG A 172 5.42 19.46 -18.37
N LYS A 173 4.74 18.30 -18.33
CA LYS A 173 4.40 17.55 -19.55
C LYS A 173 3.26 18.23 -20.28
#